data_AF-A0A838S1U4-F1
#
_entry.id   AF-A0A838S1U4-F1
#
_cell.length_a   1.000
_cell.length_b   1.000
_cell.length_c   1.000
_cell.angle_alpha   90.00
_cell.angle_beta   90.00
_cell.angle_gamma   90.00
#
_symmetry.space_group_name_H-M   'P 1'
#
loop_
_entity.id
_entity.type
_entity.pdbx_description
1 polymer ?
#
loop_
_entity_poly.entity_id
_entity_poly.type
_entity_poly.pdbx_seq_one_letter_code
_entity_poly.pdbx_strand_id
1 'polypeptide(L)' 'MNKIPAPVGALKIKDVARYLGGISHTSVRRLIKRGLIKPNRSLRHVLVPVSELDKFLEQEQQQ' A
#
# COMPACT_ATOMS: atom_id res chain seq x y z
N MET A 1 14.20 -21.59 13.08
CA MET A 1 14.87 -20.75 12.05
C MET A 1 14.08 -19.46 11.89
N ASN A 2 14.55 -18.35 12.46
CA ASN A 2 13.98 -17.03 12.16
C ASN A 2 14.48 -16.62 10.77
N LYS A 3 13.66 -16.81 9.74
CA LYS A 3 13.91 -16.23 8.42
C LYS A 3 13.57 -14.75 8.51
N ILE A 4 14.55 -13.87 8.37
CA ILE A 4 14.31 -12.46 8.09
C ILE A 4 13.81 -12.43 6.63
N PRO A 5 12.54 -12.10 6.37
CA PRO A 5 12.04 -12.06 5.01
C PRO A 5 12.78 -10.99 4.21
N ALA A 6 13.08 -11.26 2.94
CA ALA A 6 13.63 -10.25 2.05
C ALA A 6 12.72 -9.02 2.02
N PRO A 7 13.27 -7.79 1.90
CA PRO A 7 12.48 -6.57 1.86
C PRO A 7 11.48 -6.65 0.70
N VAL A 8 10.19 -6.44 1.02
CA VAL A 8 9.11 -6.54 0.06
C VAL A 8 8.93 -5.18 -0.63
N GLY A 9 9.16 -5.11 -1.94
CA GLY A 9 9.02 -3.84 -2.68
C GLY A 9 7.58 -3.37 -2.91
N ALA A 10 6.59 -4.26 -2.83
CA ALA A 10 5.18 -3.93 -3.03
C ALA A 10 4.23 -4.88 -2.27
N LEU A 11 3.11 -4.33 -1.77
CA LEU A 11 2.15 -5.03 -0.92
C LEU A 11 0.83 -5.31 -1.65
N LYS A 12 0.19 -6.45 -1.33
CA LYS A 12 -1.19 -6.73 -1.74
C LYS A 12 -2.15 -5.91 -0.90
N ILE A 13 -3.39 -5.72 -1.37
CA ILE A 13 -4.45 -4.93 -0.68
C ILE A 13 -4.60 -5.28 0.81
N LYS A 14 -4.53 -6.56 1.18
CA LYS A 14 -4.62 -7.01 2.57
C LYS A 14 -3.49 -6.43 3.43
N ASP A 15 -2.28 -6.45 2.91
CA ASP A 15 -1.10 -5.98 3.62
C ASP A 15 -1.01 -4.45 3.60
N VAL A 16 -1.46 -3.81 2.52
CA VAL A 16 -1.64 -2.35 2.46
C VAL A 16 -2.62 -1.87 3.54
N ALA A 17 -3.74 -2.56 3.71
CA ALA A 17 -4.73 -2.25 4.73
C ALA A 17 -4.13 -2.30 6.14
N ARG A 18 -3.31 -3.32 6.42
CA ARG A 18 -2.55 -3.42 7.67
C ARG A 18 -1.51 -2.32 7.79
N TYR A 19 -0.78 -2.03 6.71
CA TYR A 19 0.27 -1.00 6.66
C TYR A 19 -0.26 0.38 7.04
N LEU A 20 -1.41 0.77 6.50
CA LEU A 20 -2.05 2.07 6.72
C LEU A 20 -2.80 2.18 8.07
N GLY A 21 -2.41 1.39 9.08
CA GLY A 21 -3.04 1.44 10.41
C GLY A 21 -4.27 0.56 10.59
N GLY A 22 -4.49 -0.45 9.72
CA GLY A 22 -5.56 -1.44 9.90
C GLY A 22 -6.92 -1.06 9.32
N ILE A 23 -6.95 -0.29 8.23
CA ILE A 23 -8.18 0.14 7.56
C ILE A 23 -8.86 -1.00 6.77
N SER A 24 -10.11 -0.80 6.34
CA SER A 24 -10.81 -1.80 5.53
C SER A 24 -10.21 -1.94 4.11
N HIS A 25 -10.29 -3.13 3.51
CA HIS A 25 -9.89 -3.35 2.11
C HIS A 25 -10.68 -2.44 1.14
N THR A 26 -11.95 -2.16 1.46
CA THR A 26 -12.80 -1.26 0.67
C THR A 26 -12.26 0.17 0.70
N SER A 27 -11.77 0.62 1.86
CA SER A 27 -11.11 1.93 2.00
C SER A 27 -9.86 2.00 1.12
N VAL A 28 -8.99 0.99 1.15
CA VAL A 28 -7.80 0.93 0.26
C VAL A 28 -8.21 1.02 -1.21
N ARG A 29 -9.19 0.23 -1.65
CA ARG A 29 -9.70 0.29 -3.03
C ARG A 29 -10.26 1.67 -3.39
N ARG A 30 -10.90 2.35 -2.45
CA ARG A 30 -11.41 3.71 -2.63
C ARG A 30 -10.29 4.73 -2.77
N LEU A 31 -9.22 4.62 -1.97
CA LEU A 31 -8.02 5.47 -2.11
C LEU A 31 -7.40 5.30 -3.50
N ILE A 32 -7.24 4.05 -3.95
CA ILE A 32 -6.76 3.74 -5.30
C ILE A 32 -7.69 4.31 -6.38
N LYS A 33 -9.01 4.11 -6.23
CA LYS A 33 -10.01 4.62 -7.20
C LYS A 33 -10.01 6.14 -7.28
N ARG A 34 -9.76 6.83 -6.16
CA ARG A 34 -9.62 8.29 -6.07
C ARG A 34 -8.27 8.81 -6.58
N GLY A 35 -7.32 7.94 -6.89
CA GLY A 35 -5.99 8.33 -7.35
C GLY A 35 -5.05 8.79 -6.24
N LEU A 36 -5.43 8.61 -4.97
CA LEU A 36 -4.61 8.98 -3.80
C LEU A 36 -3.46 7.99 -3.56
N ILE A 37 -3.62 6.74 -4.00
CA ILE A 37 -2.58 5.71 -3.94
C ILE A 37 -2.45 5.09 -5.33
N LYS A 38 -1.24 5.06 -5.89
CA LYS A 38 -0.97 4.50 -7.22
C LYS A 38 -0.49 3.04 -7.12
N PRO A 39 -1.30 2.06 -7.58
CA PRO A 39 -0.86 0.67 -7.68
C PRO A 39 -0.01 0.43 -8.94
N ASN A 40 0.78 -0.64 -8.93
CA ASN A 40 1.38 -1.20 -10.14
C ASN A 40 0.27 -1.88 -10.98
N ARG A 41 0.02 -1.34 -12.18
CA ARG A 41 -1.02 -1.81 -13.11
C ARG A 41 -0.54 -2.81 -14.14
N SER A 42 0.78 -3.01 -14.27
CA SER A 42 1.36 -3.96 -15.24
C SER A 42 1.16 -5.42 -14.83
N LEU A 43 0.71 -5.66 -13.60
CA LEU A 43 0.47 -6.98 -13.04
C LEU A 43 -1.03 -7.27 -12.94
N ARG A 44 -1.40 -8.55 -13.09
CA ARG A 44 -2.79 -9.01 -12.89
C ARG A 44 -3.29 -8.73 -11.47
N HIS A 45 -2.39 -8.78 -10.48
CA HIS A 45 -2.70 -8.52 -9.09
C HIS A 45 -2.43 -7.06 -8.74
N VAL A 46 -3.34 -6.45 -7.97
CA VAL A 46 -3.13 -5.11 -7.43
C VAL A 46 -2.05 -5.17 -6.35
N LEU A 47 -0.86 -4.71 -6.71
CA LEU A 47 0.26 -4.49 -5.80
C LEU A 47 0.49 -2.99 -5.67
N VAL A 48 0.71 -2.52 -4.45
CA VAL A 48 1.04 -1.12 -4.17
C VAL A 48 2.49 -1.06 -3.72
N PRO A 49 3.37 -0.32 -4.40
CA PRO A 49 4.75 -0.13 -3.96
C PRO A 49 4.82 0.43 -2.54
N VAL A 50 5.72 -0.07 -1.71
CA VAL A 50 5.89 0.45 -0.34
C VAL A 50 6.25 1.95 -0.37
N SER A 51 7.13 2.34 -1.29
CA SER A 51 7.50 3.75 -1.51
C SER A 51 6.32 4.68 -1.84
N GLU A 52 5.23 4.15 -2.40
CA GLU A 52 4.02 4.95 -2.65
C GLU A 52 3.22 5.13 -1.36
N LEU A 53 3.18 4.10 -0.51
CA LEU A 53 2.51 4.18 0.79
C LEU A 53 3.26 5.14 1.73
N ASP A 54 4.59 5.12 1.69
CA ASP A 54 5.42 6.06 2.47
C ASP A 54 5.15 7.50 2.06
N LYS A 55 5.16 7.79 0.75
CA LYS A 55 4.79 9.11 0.22
C LYS A 55 3.40 9.54 0.65
N PHE A 56 2.43 8.63 0.58
CA PHE A 56 1.05 8.92 1.01
C PHE A 56 1.01 9.32 2.49
N LEU A 57 1.73 8.63 3.37
CA LEU A 57 1.77 8.95 4.80
C LEU A 57 2.53 10.25 5.09
N GLU A 58 3.62 10.52 4.38
CA GLU A 58 4.39 11.75 4.52
C GLU A 58 3.59 13.00 4.10
N GLN A 59 2.84 12.90 2.99
CA GLN A 59 2.03 14.01 2.47
C GLN A 59 0.88 14.42 3.40
N GLU A 60 0.31 13.48 4.15
CA GLU A 60 -0.77 13.76 5.11
C GLU A 60 -0.25 14.30 6.44
N GLN A 61 1.03 14.05 6.80
CA GLN A 61 1.62 14.61 8.02
C GLN A 61 2.02 16.09 7.91
N GLN A 62 2.07 16.63 6.69
CA GLN A 62 2.47 18.01 6.42
C GLN A 62 1.27 18.96 6.23
N GLN A 63 0.04 18.46 6.39
CA GLN A 63 -1.21 19.21 6.35
C GLN A 63 -1.76 19.42 7.75
#